data_AF-A0A3B1C2C5-F1
#
_entry.id   AF-A0A3B1C2C5-F1
#
_cell.length_a   1.000
_cell.length_b   1.000
_cell.length_c   1.000
_cell.angle_alpha   90.00
_cell.angle_beta   90.00
_cell.angle_gamma   90.00
#
_symmetry.space_group_name_H-M   'P 1'
#
loop_
_entity.id
_entity.type
_entity.pdbx_description
1 polymer ?
#
loop_
_entity_poly.entity_id
_entity_poly.type
_entity_poly.pdbx_seq_one_letter_code
_entity_poly.pdbx_strand_id
1 'polypeptide(L)'
;MPRIMVFIDGTWLYSNLRHLAKESEQASFFIDYGILPSVLQNELETRDNLPTCDLVRTHLFGSYPVNYSLEDEERARRRKEFFTLLREDYHYEVEAFPIDYQGRKILHD
;
A
#
# COMPACT_ATOMS: atom_id res chain seq x y z
N MET A 1 25.27 12.11 2.36
CA MET A 1 24.20 11.32 1.75
C MET A 1 22.88 11.76 2.37
N PRO A 2 21.90 12.24 1.60
CA PRO A 2 20.57 12.58 2.15
C PRO A 2 19.90 11.33 2.72
N ARG A 3 19.20 11.48 3.84
CA ARG A 3 18.37 10.42 4.41
C ARG A 3 16.91 10.71 4.08
N ILE A 4 16.24 9.77 3.44
CA ILE A 4 14.88 9.93 2.94
C ILE A 4 13.96 8.99 3.71
N MET A 5 12.77 9.49 4.03
CA MET A 5 11.64 8.69 4.51
C MET A 5 10.53 8.80 3.49
N VAL A 6 9.97 7.65 3.10
CA VAL A 6 8.84 7.60 2.17
C VAL A 6 7.57 7.25 2.93
N PHE A 7 6.52 8.01 2.66
CA PHE A 7 5.18 7.78 3.20
C PHE A 7 4.25 7.41 2.05
N ILE A 8 3.63 6.24 2.15
CA ILE A 8 2.77 5.69 1.10
C ILE A 8 1.35 5.58 1.64
N ASP A 9 0.38 6.12 0.90
CA ASP A 9 -1.03 5.85 1.12
C ASP A 9 -1.34 4.40 0.69
N GLY A 10 -1.37 3.50 1.68
CA GLY A 10 -1.65 2.09 1.50
C GLY A 10 -3.10 1.81 1.14
N THR A 11 -4.04 2.68 1.51
CA THR A 11 -5.44 2.53 1.06
C THR A 11 -5.53 2.80 -0.43
N TRP A 12 -4.94 3.89 -0.92
CA TRP A 12 -4.86 4.20 -2.33
C TRP A 12 -4.15 3.07 -3.09
N LEU A 13 -3.01 2.60 -2.58
CA LEU A 13 -2.25 1.52 -3.21
C LEU A 13 -3.11 0.26 -3.36
N TYR A 14 -3.70 -0.23 -2.26
CA TYR A 14 -4.57 -1.41 -2.28
C TYR A 14 -5.72 -1.28 -3.29
N SER A 15 -6.40 -0.13 -3.28
CA SER A 15 -7.51 0.21 -4.16
C SER A 15 -7.12 0.18 -5.64
N ASN A 16 -5.94 0.70 -5.97
CA ASN A 16 -5.50 0.89 -7.34
C ASN A 16 -4.71 -0.28 -7.92
N LEU A 17 -4.32 -1.29 -7.12
CA LEU A 17 -3.58 -2.47 -7.62
C LEU A 17 -4.22 -3.12 -8.85
N ARG A 18 -5.56 -3.24 -8.87
CA ARG A 18 -6.27 -3.82 -10.02
C ARG A 18 -6.23 -2.92 -11.26
N HIS A 19 -6.24 -1.61 -11.06
CA HIS A 19 -6.17 -0.66 -12.16
C HIS A 19 -4.76 -0.65 -12.75
N LEU A 20 -3.73 -0.58 -11.90
CA LEU A 20 -2.32 -0.72 -12.27
C LEU A 20 -2.07 -2.04 -13.02
N ALA A 21 -2.69 -3.14 -12.57
CA ALA A 21 -2.61 -4.42 -13.27
C ALA A 21 -3.18 -4.38 -14.69
N LYS A 22 -4.29 -3.64 -14.90
CA LYS A 22 -4.87 -3.48 -16.23
C LYS A 22 -4.03 -2.61 -17.14
N GLU A 23 -3.41 -1.56 -16.59
CA GLU A 23 -2.60 -0.60 -17.37
C GLU A 23 -1.21 -1.12 -17.71
N SER A 24 -0.66 -2.03 -16.91
CA SER A 24 0.70 -2.55 -17.13
C SER A 24 0.83 -3.54 -18.30
N GLU A 25 -0.27 -3.95 -18.94
CA GLU A 25 -0.34 -5.03 -19.96
C GLU A 25 0.29 -6.37 -19.51
N GLN A 26 0.62 -6.50 -18.22
CA GLN A 26 1.22 -7.70 -17.65
C GLN A 26 0.16 -8.67 -17.16
N ALA A 27 0.15 -9.88 -17.72
CA ALA A 27 -0.81 -10.94 -17.37
C ALA A 27 -0.80 -11.34 -15.88
N SER A 28 0.26 -10.98 -15.15
CA SER A 28 0.42 -11.25 -13.72
C SER A 28 1.10 -10.07 -13.06
N PHE A 29 0.46 -8.90 -13.08
CA PHE A 29 0.93 -7.76 -12.33
C PHE A 29 0.83 -8.04 -10.83
N PHE A 30 1.97 -7.98 -10.16
CA PHE A 30 2.06 -7.98 -8.70
C PHE A 30 3.15 -6.99 -8.28
N ILE A 31 2.97 -6.39 -7.12
CA ILE A 31 4.03 -5.59 -6.49
C ILE A 31 4.83 -6.54 -5.61
N ASP A 32 6.13 -6.64 -5.86
CA ASP A 32 7.05 -7.26 -4.94
C ASP A 32 7.41 -6.27 -3.83
N TYR A 33 6.70 -6.39 -2.72
CA TYR A 33 6.90 -5.56 -1.54
C TYR A 33 8.25 -5.83 -0.85
N GLY A 34 8.99 -6.89 -1.19
CA GLY A 34 10.32 -7.15 -0.64
C GLY A 34 11.41 -6.26 -1.25
N ILE A 35 11.25 -5.88 -2.52
CA ILE A 35 12.22 -5.04 -3.23
C ILE A 35 11.76 -3.60 -3.43
N LEU A 36 10.49 -3.30 -3.14
CA LEU A 36 9.90 -1.98 -3.29
C LEU A 36 10.74 -0.84 -2.68
N PRO A 37 11.38 -0.95 -1.50
CA PRO A 37 12.19 0.14 -0.96
C PRO A 37 13.39 0.48 -1.85
N SER A 38 14.09 -0.54 -2.35
CA SER A 38 15.23 -0.37 -3.25
C SER A 38 14.79 0.22 -4.59
N VAL A 39 13.63 -0.20 -5.10
CA VAL A 39 13.04 0.37 -6.32
C VAL A 39 12.71 1.86 -6.11
N LEU A 40 12.05 2.22 -5.01
CA LEU A 40 11.73 3.61 -4.69
C LEU A 40 12.98 4.48 -4.56
N GLN A 41 14.03 3.98 -3.91
CA GLN A 41 15.30 4.68 -3.81
C GLN A 41 15.88 4.96 -5.20
N ASN A 42 15.98 3.95 -6.05
CA ASN A 42 16.53 4.10 -7.40
C ASN A 42 15.71 5.09 -8.26
N GLU A 43 14.39 5.05 -8.14
CA GLU A 43 13.50 5.97 -8.85
C GLU A 43 13.67 7.42 -8.37
N LEU A 44 13.82 7.65 -7.06
CA LEU A 44 14.09 8.98 -6.51
C LEU A 44 15.45 9.53 -6.96
N GLU A 45 16.48 8.70 -6.98
CA GLU A 45 17.81 9.09 -7.47
C GLU A 45 17.79 9.42 -8.97
N THR A 46 17.09 8.61 -9.76
CA THR A 46 17.09 8.73 -11.23
C THR A 46 16.15 9.85 -11.72
N ARG A 47 14.89 9.86 -11.25
CA ARG A 47 13.84 10.74 -11.78
C ARG A 47 13.98 12.17 -11.29
N ASP A 48 14.33 12.36 -10.02
CA ASP A 48 14.45 13.67 -9.40
C ASP A 48 15.90 14.18 -9.40
N ASN A 49 16.81 13.44 -10.05
CA ASN A 49 18.24 13.73 -10.14
C ASN A 49 18.86 14.00 -8.75
N LEU A 50 18.37 13.26 -7.76
CA LEU A 50 18.88 13.33 -6.40
C LEU A 50 20.26 12.66 -6.35
N PRO A 51 21.20 13.19 -5.54
CA PRO A 51 22.41 12.45 -5.25
C PRO A 51 22.04 11.14 -4.54
N THR A 52 22.93 10.14 -4.61
CA THR A 52 22.72 8.87 -3.92
C THR A 52 22.24 9.11 -2.49
N CYS A 53 21.16 8.43 -2.11
CA CYS A 53 20.41 8.69 -0.90
C CYS A 53 20.23 7.42 -0.08
N ASP A 54 20.02 7.56 1.22
CA ASP A 54 19.71 6.45 2.10
C ASP A 54 18.21 6.46 2.37
N LEU A 55 17.47 5.47 1.85
CA LEU A 55 16.07 5.27 2.22
C LEU A 55 16.01 4.59 3.59
N VAL A 56 15.84 5.39 4.64
CA VAL A 56 15.91 4.90 6.02
C VAL A 56 14.58 4.35 6.53
N ARG A 57 13.48 4.63 5.82
CA ARG A 57 12.14 4.20 6.20
C ARG A 57 11.18 4.23 5.03
N THR A 58 10.38 3.17 4.92
CA THR A 58 9.15 3.14 4.14
C THR A 58 8.00 2.94 5.11
N HIS A 59 7.15 3.96 5.24
CA HIS A 59 6.01 3.98 6.13
C HIS A 59 4.73 3.92 5.30
N LEU A 60 3.86 2.94 5.57
CA LEU A 60 2.57 2.81 4.91
C LEU A 60 1.46 3.16 5.89
N PHE A 61 0.61 4.09 5.51
CA PHE A 61 -0.56 4.46 6.30
C PHE A 61 -1.84 4.16 5.52
N GLY A 62 -2.93 3.86 6.22
CA GLY A 62 -4.20 3.62 5.55
C GLY A 62 -5.32 3.26 6.50
N SER A 63 -6.46 2.97 5.91
CA SER A 63 -7.69 2.63 6.60
C SER A 63 -8.21 1.26 6.19
N TYR A 64 -8.93 0.62 7.10
CA TYR A 64 -9.72 -0.58 6.84
C TYR A 64 -11.16 -0.40 7.33
N PRO A 65 -12.15 -0.99 6.65
CA PRO A 65 -13.56 -0.82 7.01
C PRO A 65 -13.89 -1.60 8.29
N VAL A 66 -14.77 -1.02 9.13
CA VAL A 66 -15.48 -1.67 10.24
C VAL A 66 -16.97 -1.30 10.19
N ASN A 67 -17.82 -2.08 10.86
CA ASN A 67 -19.27 -1.84 10.91
C ASN A 67 -19.85 -1.58 9.50
N TYR A 68 -19.68 -2.53 8.61
CA TYR A 68 -20.09 -2.48 7.20
C TYR A 68 -21.17 -3.53 6.92
N SER A 69 -21.77 -3.49 5.72
CA SER A 69 -22.73 -4.51 5.26
C SER A 69 -22.09 -5.90 5.19
N LEU A 70 -22.79 -6.96 5.65
CA LEU A 70 -22.27 -8.35 5.63
C LEU A 70 -21.84 -8.83 4.23
N GLU A 71 -22.41 -8.26 3.17
CA GLU A 71 -22.01 -8.54 1.78
C GLU A 71 -20.54 -8.18 1.48
N ASP A 72 -19.96 -7.25 2.25
CA ASP A 72 -18.61 -6.74 2.05
C ASP A 72 -17.56 -7.43 2.95
N GLU A 73 -17.92 -8.47 3.70
CA GLU A 73 -17.04 -9.16 4.67
C GLU A 73 -15.72 -9.61 4.03
N GLU A 74 -15.78 -10.30 2.89
CA GLU A 74 -14.59 -10.79 2.18
C GLU A 74 -13.69 -9.67 1.65
N ARG A 75 -14.28 -8.50 1.37
CA ARG A 75 -13.53 -7.33 0.91
C ARG A 75 -12.84 -6.64 2.07
N ALA A 76 -13.55 -6.46 3.18
CA ALA A 76 -13.01 -5.93 4.42
C ALA A 76 -11.86 -6.80 4.96
N ARG A 77 -12.06 -8.12 4.97
CA ARG A 77 -11.06 -9.12 5.37
C ARG A 77 -9.78 -8.97 4.54
N ARG A 78 -9.87 -8.97 3.20
CA ARG A 78 -8.70 -8.85 2.31
C ARG A 78 -7.92 -7.54 2.51
N ARG A 79 -8.62 -6.42 2.73
CA ARG A 79 -7.94 -5.12 2.99
C ARG A 79 -7.19 -5.15 4.32
N LYS A 80 -7.76 -5.76 5.36
CA LYS A 80 -7.07 -5.94 6.64
C LYS A 80 -5.86 -6.86 6.50
N GLU A 81 -6.02 -7.98 5.79
CA GLU A 81 -4.93 -8.93 5.49
C GLU A 81 -3.80 -8.29 4.71
N PHE A 82 -4.09 -7.38 3.78
CA PHE A 82 -3.07 -6.61 3.06
C PHE A 82 -2.17 -5.81 4.01
N PHE A 83 -2.75 -5.06 4.97
CA PHE A 83 -1.95 -4.31 5.93
C PHE A 83 -1.21 -5.21 6.93
N THR A 84 -1.79 -6.38 7.27
CA THR A 84 -1.10 -7.40 8.08
C THR A 84 0.12 -7.95 7.33
N LEU A 85 -0.04 -8.36 6.08
CA LEU A 85 1.04 -8.85 5.20
C LEU A 85 2.21 -7.86 5.13
N LEU A 86 1.93 -6.58 4.88
CA LEU A 86 2.96 -5.55 4.82
C LEU A 86 3.76 -5.43 6.12
N ARG A 87 3.09 -5.55 7.27
CA ARG A 87 3.72 -5.43 8.58
C ARG A 87 4.48 -6.70 8.97
N GLU A 88 3.87 -7.86 8.81
CA GLU A 88 4.36 -9.12 9.36
C GLU A 88 5.36 -9.79 8.42
N ASP A 89 5.05 -9.86 7.12
CA ASP A 89 5.88 -10.58 6.14
C ASP A 89 6.95 -9.68 5.52
N TYR A 90 6.68 -8.39 5.36
CA TYR A 90 7.60 -7.43 4.74
C TYR A 90 8.21 -6.42 5.72
N HIS A 91 7.85 -6.51 7.01
CA HIS A 91 8.42 -5.70 8.09
C HIS A 91 8.34 -4.18 7.89
N TYR A 92 7.35 -3.72 7.13
CA TYR A 92 7.09 -2.29 7.00
C TYR A 92 6.56 -1.68 8.29
N GLU A 93 6.86 -0.40 8.48
CA GLU A 93 6.09 0.41 9.42
C GLU A 93 4.71 0.68 8.83
N VAL A 94 3.67 0.11 9.45
CA VAL A 94 2.30 0.23 8.97
C VAL A 94 1.38 0.84 10.02
N GLU A 95 0.79 1.99 9.71
CA GLU A 95 -0.28 2.63 10.49
C GLU A 95 -1.63 2.40 9.81
N ALA A 96 -2.44 1.47 10.33
CA ALA A 96 -3.76 1.15 9.78
C ALA A 96 -4.86 1.46 10.79
N PHE A 97 -5.86 2.26 10.41
CA PHE A 97 -6.96 2.67 11.30
C PHE A 97 -8.34 2.24 10.79
N PRO A 98 -9.30 1.97 11.70
CA PRO A 98 -10.65 1.60 11.30
C PRO A 98 -11.45 2.81 10.77
N ILE A 99 -12.28 2.59 9.76
CA ILE A 99 -13.32 3.52 9.32
C ILE A 99 -14.69 2.87 9.52
N ASP A 100 -15.57 3.53 10.27
CA ASP A 100 -16.93 3.06 10.55
C ASP A 100 -17.87 3.37 9.37
N TYR A 101 -18.40 2.34 8.74
CA TYR A 101 -19.34 2.45 7.62
C TYR A 101 -20.81 2.49 8.04
N GLN A 102 -21.12 2.41 9.34
CA GLN A 102 -22.47 2.52 9.90
C GLN A 102 -23.47 1.50 9.29
N GLY A 103 -23.01 0.27 9.06
CA GLY A 103 -23.74 -0.80 8.42
C GLY A 103 -23.96 -0.62 6.91
N ARG A 104 -23.35 0.39 6.29
CA ARG A 104 -23.50 0.67 4.85
C ARG A 104 -22.54 -0.19 4.02
N LYS A 105 -22.84 -0.29 2.73
CA LYS A 105 -21.96 -0.94 1.75
C LYS A 105 -20.69 -0.13 1.52
N ILE A 106 -19.61 -0.83 1.18
CA ILE A 106 -18.35 -0.20 0.75
C ILE A 106 -18.51 0.16 -0.73
N LEU A 107 -18.79 1.43 -1.04
CA LEU A 107 -19.13 1.84 -2.41
C LEU A 107 -17.92 1.97 -3.36
N HIS A 108 -16.72 2.19 -2.83
CA HIS A 108 -15.52 2.46 -3.63
C HIS A 108 -14.28 1.74 -3.07
N ASP A 109 -13.62 0.97 -3.92
CA ASP A 109 -12.22 0.55 -3.82
C ASP A 109 -11.58 0.97 -5.14
#